data_AF-A0A8J8NB21-F1
#
_entry.id   AF-A0A8J8NB21-F1
#
_cell.length_a   1.000
_cell.length_b   1.000
_cell.length_c   1.000
_cell.angle_alpha   90.00
_cell.angle_beta   90.00
_cell.angle_gamma   90.00
#
_symmetry.space_group_name_H-M   'P 1'
#
loop_
_entity.id
_entity.type
_entity.pdbx_description
1 polymer ?
#
loop_
_entity_poly.entity_id
_entity_poly.type
_entity_poly.pdbx_seq_one_letter_code
_entity_poly.pdbx_strand_id
1 'polypeptide(L)'
;MKLLSDAELERSAVVANCRMNRERTLRGSNGYGREIRLDPMEFFEIFQESGRRPAWLDLCCGTGKALIEAAIEACERTRELDIVGVDLAGMFDPVERSGDQPKLIEASLDTWRPDRSFELITCVHGLHYIGDKLGLIARAVSWLSDDGFFAANLDLRNFEITGSNSAGRQIAKELKRNGLVYDLRRKLLTCRGSKNVEFRYQYEGADDQAGPNYTGQPAVNSHYRPADSI
;
A
#
# COMPACT_ATOMS: atom_id res chain seq x y z
N MET A 1 15.39 23.50 0.78
CA MET A 1 15.34 22.21 1.50
C MET A 1 15.95 21.16 0.59
N LYS A 2 16.77 20.22 1.11
CA LYS A 2 17.34 19.15 0.28
C LYS A 2 16.33 17.99 0.26
N LEU A 3 15.85 17.61 -0.92
CA LEU A 3 15.03 16.42 -1.08
C LEU A 3 15.90 15.17 -0.97
N LEU A 4 15.38 14.14 -0.30
CA LEU A 4 16.00 12.84 -0.17
C LEU A 4 15.66 11.97 -1.37
N SER A 5 16.64 11.21 -1.86
CA SER A 5 16.38 10.04 -2.70
C SER A 5 15.69 8.94 -1.90
N ASP A 6 15.04 7.98 -2.56
CA ASP A 6 14.33 6.89 -1.88
C ASP A 6 15.29 6.04 -1.02
N ALA A 7 16.50 5.78 -1.50
CA ALA A 7 17.52 5.07 -0.70
C ALA A 7 17.97 5.86 0.55
N GLU A 8 18.06 7.20 0.47
CA GLU A 8 18.33 8.04 1.65
C GLU A 8 17.13 8.05 2.61
N LEU A 9 15.92 8.16 2.05
CA LEU A 9 14.66 8.21 2.79
C LEU A 9 14.42 6.91 3.58
N GLU A 10 14.67 5.75 2.99
CA GLU A 10 14.52 4.44 3.63
C GLU A 10 15.38 4.28 4.88
N ARG A 11 16.53 4.97 4.92
CA ARG A 11 17.43 4.99 6.09
C ARG A 11 17.07 6.08 7.10
N SER A 12 16.08 6.91 6.82
CA SER A 12 15.70 8.01 7.70
C SER A 12 14.99 7.50 8.95
N ALA A 13 15.13 8.23 10.05
CA ALA A 13 14.50 7.85 11.31
C ALA A 13 12.97 7.80 11.21
N VAL A 14 12.36 8.57 10.30
CA VAL A 14 10.91 8.58 10.09
C VAL A 14 10.42 7.30 9.42
N VAL A 15 11.15 6.82 8.41
CA VAL A 15 10.77 5.59 7.68
C VAL A 15 11.23 4.34 8.42
N ALA A 16 12.49 4.29 8.84
CA ALA A 16 13.05 3.11 9.51
C ALA A 16 12.39 2.81 10.87
N ASN A 17 11.87 3.82 11.57
CA ASN A 17 11.15 3.63 12.84
C ASN A 17 9.63 3.70 12.70
N CYS A 18 9.07 3.61 11.49
CA CYS A 18 7.63 3.59 11.29
C CYS A 18 6.96 2.49 12.15
N ARG A 19 5.94 2.89 12.92
CA ARG A 19 5.19 1.97 13.80
C ARG A 19 3.76 1.70 13.33
N MET A 20 3.24 2.47 12.36
CA MET A 20 1.81 2.49 12.03
C MET A 20 1.25 1.17 11.50
N ASN A 21 2.09 0.33 10.90
CA ASN A 21 1.67 -0.99 10.43
C ASN A 21 2.31 -2.16 11.17
N ARG A 22 3.16 -1.89 12.17
CA ARG A 22 4.02 -2.92 12.77
C ARG A 22 3.22 -4.07 13.36
N GLU A 23 2.13 -3.80 14.07
CA GLU A 23 1.34 -4.81 14.80
C GLU A 23 -0.11 -4.89 14.28
N ARG A 24 -0.31 -4.73 12.97
CA ARG A 24 -1.67 -4.80 12.40
C ARG A 24 -2.26 -6.19 12.59
N THR A 25 -3.47 -6.26 13.12
CA THR A 25 -4.27 -7.47 13.18
C THR A 25 -5.17 -7.57 11.96
N LEU A 26 -5.63 -8.76 11.60
CA LEU A 26 -6.56 -8.99 10.51
C LEU A 26 -7.91 -8.29 10.78
N ARG A 27 -8.42 -8.45 12.00
CA ARG A 27 -9.69 -7.89 12.47
C ARG A 27 -9.54 -7.05 13.74
N GLY A 28 -10.63 -6.37 14.12
CA GLY A 28 -10.70 -5.55 15.33
C GLY A 28 -10.47 -4.06 15.09
N SER A 29 -10.14 -3.33 16.16
CA SER A 29 -9.98 -1.88 16.13
C SER A 29 -8.78 -1.40 15.29
N ASN A 30 -7.81 -2.28 15.05
CA ASN A 30 -6.66 -2.05 14.17
C ASN A 30 -6.72 -2.92 12.90
N GLY A 31 -7.89 -3.49 12.57
CA GLY A 31 -8.04 -4.41 11.44
C GLY A 31 -8.39 -3.74 10.11
N TYR A 32 -8.34 -4.52 9.03
CA TYR A 32 -8.63 -4.06 7.67
C TYR A 32 -10.06 -3.54 7.50
N GLY A 33 -11.04 -4.20 8.14
CA GLY A 33 -12.43 -3.75 8.12
C GLY A 33 -12.61 -2.35 8.72
N ARG A 34 -11.75 -1.95 9.67
CA ARG A 34 -11.75 -0.60 10.24
C ARG A 34 -11.08 0.41 9.32
N GLU A 35 -9.88 0.09 8.85
CA GLU A 35 -9.00 1.03 8.13
C GLU A 35 -9.40 1.23 6.66
N ILE A 36 -9.75 0.15 5.97
CA ILE A 36 -10.04 0.16 4.52
C ILE A 36 -11.45 -0.32 4.16
N ARG A 37 -12.29 -0.64 5.16
CA ARG A 37 -13.69 -1.08 4.96
C ARG A 37 -13.82 -2.37 4.13
N LEU A 38 -12.83 -3.22 4.27
CA LEU A 38 -12.76 -4.54 3.63
C LEU A 38 -12.31 -5.54 4.68
N ASP A 39 -13.04 -6.64 4.85
CA ASP A 39 -12.51 -7.84 5.49
C ASP A 39 -11.87 -8.70 4.40
N PRO A 40 -10.54 -8.93 4.42
CA PRO A 40 -9.87 -9.72 3.39
C PRO A 40 -10.43 -11.13 3.26
N MET A 41 -10.84 -11.76 4.37
CA MET A 41 -11.34 -13.14 4.35
C MET A 41 -12.76 -13.24 3.81
N GLU A 42 -13.59 -12.23 4.04
CA GLU A 42 -14.90 -12.09 3.37
C GLU A 42 -14.72 -11.78 1.87
N PHE A 43 -13.74 -10.93 1.52
CA PHE A 43 -13.44 -10.61 0.12
C PHE A 43 -13.11 -11.85 -0.68
N PHE A 44 -12.32 -12.78 -0.13
CA PHE A 44 -11.96 -14.01 -0.84
C PHE A 44 -13.09 -15.05 -0.95
N GLU A 45 -14.24 -14.82 -0.33
CA GLU A 45 -15.37 -15.75 -0.47
C GLU A 45 -15.91 -15.81 -1.90
N ILE A 46 -15.83 -14.70 -2.62
CA ILE A 46 -16.33 -14.60 -4.00
C ILE A 46 -15.50 -15.39 -5.01
N PHE A 47 -14.27 -15.80 -4.65
CA PHE A 47 -13.36 -16.50 -5.56
C PHE A 47 -13.41 -18.03 -5.42
N GLN A 48 -14.15 -18.56 -4.45
CA GLN A 48 -14.20 -20.00 -4.13
C GLN A 48 -14.68 -20.88 -5.28
N GLU A 49 -15.61 -20.38 -6.09
CA GLU A 49 -16.23 -21.17 -7.16
C GLU A 49 -15.41 -21.18 -8.45
N SER A 50 -14.35 -20.36 -8.53
CA SER A 50 -13.59 -20.16 -9.78
C SER A 50 -12.52 -21.22 -10.05
N GLY A 51 -12.23 -22.11 -9.09
CA GLY A 51 -11.11 -23.07 -9.16
C GLY A 51 -9.73 -22.41 -9.22
N ARG A 52 -9.66 -21.08 -9.07
CA ARG A 52 -8.41 -20.31 -8.99
C ARG A 52 -7.99 -20.21 -7.54
N ARG A 53 -6.68 -20.24 -7.30
CA ARG A 53 -6.09 -19.91 -6.00
C ARG A 53 -5.88 -18.39 -5.92
N PRO A 54 -6.77 -17.65 -5.23
CA PRO A 54 -6.66 -16.20 -5.16
C PRO A 54 -5.40 -15.79 -4.40
N ALA A 55 -4.91 -14.59 -4.67
CA ALA A 55 -3.74 -14.05 -4.01
C ALA A 55 -3.99 -12.67 -3.37
N TRP A 56 -3.38 -12.50 -2.19
CA TRP A 56 -3.30 -11.25 -1.45
C TRP A 56 -1.85 -10.76 -1.41
N LEU A 57 -1.62 -9.52 -1.83
CA LEU A 57 -0.41 -8.76 -1.59
C LEU A 57 -0.67 -7.62 -0.60
N ASP A 58 0.07 -7.58 0.51
CA ASP A 58 0.06 -6.45 1.44
C ASP A 58 1.40 -5.72 1.41
N LEU A 59 1.34 -4.45 1.03
CA LEU A 59 2.48 -3.56 0.88
C LEU A 59 2.68 -2.76 2.17
N CYS A 60 3.92 -2.78 2.68
CA CYS A 60 4.30 -2.28 4.00
C CYS A 60 3.66 -3.08 5.13
N CYS A 61 3.70 -4.42 5.08
CA CYS A 61 2.91 -5.31 5.94
C CYS A 61 3.30 -5.33 7.44
N GLY A 62 4.29 -4.54 7.87
CA GLY A 62 4.78 -4.55 9.24
C GLY A 62 5.36 -5.90 9.63
N THR A 63 4.99 -6.43 10.81
CA THR A 63 5.44 -7.77 11.26
C THR A 63 4.76 -8.91 10.48
N GLY A 64 3.83 -8.61 9.57
CA GLY A 64 3.08 -9.64 8.84
C GLY A 64 2.01 -10.32 9.71
N LYS A 65 1.79 -9.87 10.96
CA LYS A 65 0.83 -10.47 11.90
C LYS A 65 -0.55 -10.73 11.30
N ALA A 66 -1.16 -9.74 10.66
CA ALA A 66 -2.47 -9.91 10.02
C ALA A 66 -2.46 -10.97 8.90
N LEU A 67 -1.35 -11.09 8.17
CA LEU A 67 -1.17 -12.09 7.11
C LEU A 67 -1.03 -13.50 7.68
N ILE A 68 -0.33 -13.62 8.82
CA ILE A 68 -0.23 -14.87 9.57
C ILE A 68 -1.60 -15.28 10.12
N GLU A 69 -2.35 -14.34 10.72
CA GLU A 69 -3.72 -14.56 11.16
C GLU A 69 -4.63 -15.01 10.01
N ALA A 70 -4.49 -14.41 8.82
CA ALA A 70 -5.26 -14.78 7.64
C ALA A 70 -4.89 -16.16 7.08
N ALA A 71 -3.60 -16.51 7.07
CA ALA A 71 -3.14 -17.83 6.65
C ALA A 71 -3.66 -18.93 7.59
N ILE A 72 -3.67 -18.68 8.90
CA ILE A 72 -4.24 -19.59 9.90
C ILE A 72 -5.74 -19.79 9.63
N GLU A 73 -6.50 -18.70 9.45
CA GLU A 73 -7.92 -18.81 9.16
C GLU A 73 -8.20 -19.51 7.83
N ALA A 74 -7.43 -19.21 6.77
CA ALA A 74 -7.56 -19.89 5.48
C ALA A 74 -7.35 -21.40 5.63
N CYS A 75 -6.30 -21.80 6.36
CA CYS A 75 -6.02 -23.20 6.67
C CYS A 75 -7.17 -23.86 7.46
N GLU A 76 -7.68 -23.21 8.51
CA GLU A 76 -8.80 -23.73 9.31
C GLU A 76 -10.09 -23.88 8.50
N ARG A 77 -10.27 -23.06 7.47
CA ARG A 77 -11.40 -23.11 6.54
C ARG A 77 -11.16 -24.00 5.32
N THR A 78 -10.02 -24.70 5.27
CA THR A 78 -9.59 -25.52 4.10
C THR A 78 -9.64 -24.72 2.80
N ARG A 79 -9.19 -23.46 2.86
CA ARG A 79 -9.13 -22.54 1.72
C ARG A 79 -7.71 -22.39 1.24
N GLU A 80 -7.54 -22.46 -0.06
CA GLU A 80 -6.30 -22.08 -0.71
C GLU A 80 -6.25 -20.56 -0.88
N LEU A 81 -5.22 -19.93 -0.35
CA LEU A 81 -4.99 -18.49 -0.47
C LEU A 81 -3.50 -18.23 -0.50
N ASP A 82 -3.01 -17.61 -1.57
CA ASP A 82 -1.63 -17.13 -1.63
C ASP A 82 -1.52 -15.80 -0.91
N ILE A 83 -0.64 -15.69 0.08
CA ILE A 83 -0.46 -14.44 0.84
C ILE A 83 1.00 -14.01 0.74
N VAL A 84 1.20 -12.76 0.30
CA VAL A 84 2.52 -12.14 0.17
C VAL A 84 2.52 -10.84 0.97
N GLY A 85 3.44 -10.73 1.91
CA GLY A 85 3.69 -9.49 2.65
C GLY A 85 5.04 -8.92 2.26
N VAL A 86 5.11 -7.62 1.99
CA VAL A 86 6.38 -6.94 1.74
C VAL A 86 6.54 -5.80 2.74
N ASP A 87 7.65 -5.76 3.44
CA ASP A 87 7.99 -4.67 4.35
C ASP A 87 9.47 -4.32 4.24
N LEU A 88 9.82 -3.06 4.45
CA LEU A 88 11.19 -2.60 4.38
C LEU A 88 12.02 -3.13 5.57
N ALA A 89 11.40 -3.26 6.75
CA ALA A 89 12.13 -3.51 7.98
C ALA A 89 12.40 -5.00 8.25
N GLY A 90 11.68 -5.91 7.59
CA GLY A 90 11.90 -7.36 7.72
C GLY A 90 11.66 -7.95 9.11
N MET A 91 11.12 -7.18 10.06
CA MET A 91 10.88 -7.60 11.46
C MET A 91 9.60 -8.44 11.58
N PHE A 92 9.54 -9.56 10.87
CA PHE A 92 8.37 -10.41 10.82
C PHE A 92 8.17 -11.25 12.09
N ASP A 93 6.91 -11.44 12.48
CA ASP A 93 6.55 -12.35 13.57
C ASP A 93 6.79 -13.81 13.17
N PRO A 94 7.15 -14.68 14.11
CA PRO A 94 7.37 -16.10 13.81
C PRO A 94 6.07 -16.80 13.39
N VAL A 95 6.18 -17.67 12.40
CA VAL A 95 5.06 -18.52 11.96
C VAL A 95 5.13 -19.87 12.71
N GLU A 96 4.27 -20.05 13.71
CA GLU A 96 4.34 -21.20 14.62
C GLU A 96 3.74 -22.51 14.06
N ARG A 97 2.98 -22.48 12.96
CA ARG A 97 2.28 -23.66 12.41
C ARG A 97 2.82 -24.12 11.05
N SER A 98 2.74 -25.43 10.82
CA SER A 98 3.02 -26.08 9.53
C SER A 98 1.77 -26.01 8.63
N GLY A 99 1.85 -25.31 7.50
CA GLY A 99 0.78 -25.06 6.53
C GLY A 99 1.29 -24.15 5.40
N ASP A 100 0.42 -23.69 4.49
CA ASP A 100 0.77 -22.66 3.50
C ASP A 100 1.04 -21.33 4.23
N GLN A 101 2.31 -21.09 4.55
CA GLN A 101 2.73 -19.90 5.27
C GLN A 101 2.72 -18.68 4.34
N PRO A 102 2.39 -17.48 4.85
CA PRO A 102 2.52 -16.26 4.06
C PRO A 102 3.98 -16.07 3.65
N LYS A 103 4.22 -15.65 2.42
CA LYS A 103 5.54 -15.26 1.92
C LYS A 103 5.83 -13.83 2.38
N LEU A 104 6.54 -13.70 3.50
CA LEU A 104 6.96 -12.41 4.06
C LEU A 104 8.35 -12.04 3.51
N ILE A 105 8.47 -10.86 2.91
CA ILE A 105 9.64 -10.43 2.14
C ILE A 105 10.17 -9.11 2.69
N GLU A 106 11.42 -9.10 3.15
CA GLU A 106 12.15 -7.86 3.42
C GLU A 106 12.63 -7.26 2.10
N ALA A 107 12.02 -6.15 1.67
CA ALA A 107 12.44 -5.47 0.46
C ALA A 107 11.98 -4.01 0.41
N SER A 108 12.76 -3.19 -0.29
CA SER A 108 12.34 -1.85 -0.74
C SER A 108 11.22 -1.97 -1.76
N LEU A 109 10.12 -1.25 -1.56
CA LEU A 109 9.02 -1.15 -2.52
C LEU A 109 9.33 -0.25 -3.72
N ASP A 110 10.41 0.53 -3.70
CA ASP A 110 10.90 1.26 -4.86
C ASP A 110 11.30 0.27 -5.96
N THR A 111 12.10 -0.73 -5.57
CA THR A 111 12.61 -1.72 -6.50
C THR A 111 11.86 -3.03 -6.47
N TRP A 112 11.10 -3.43 -5.47
CA TRP A 112 10.46 -4.75 -5.47
C TRP A 112 9.33 -4.85 -6.52
N ARG A 113 9.19 -6.04 -7.13
CA ARG A 113 8.08 -6.38 -8.04
C ARG A 113 7.66 -7.84 -7.87
N PRO A 114 6.35 -8.15 -7.98
CA PRO A 114 5.87 -9.52 -7.99
C PRO A 114 6.05 -10.17 -9.38
N ASP A 115 5.92 -11.49 -9.43
CA ASP A 115 5.94 -12.33 -10.63
C ASP A 115 4.54 -12.77 -11.09
N ARG A 116 3.49 -12.33 -10.37
CA ARG A 116 2.09 -12.63 -10.67
C ARG A 116 1.17 -11.44 -10.39
N SER A 117 -0.07 -11.57 -10.85
CA SER A 117 -1.17 -10.68 -10.47
C SER A 117 -1.88 -11.13 -9.18
N PHE A 118 -2.59 -10.20 -8.56
CA PHE A 118 -3.30 -10.39 -7.29
C PHE A 118 -4.77 -9.97 -7.36
N GLU A 119 -5.62 -10.77 -6.74
CA GLU A 119 -7.03 -10.45 -6.54
C GLU A 119 -7.22 -9.36 -5.46
N LEU A 120 -6.32 -9.28 -4.48
CA LEU A 120 -6.31 -8.20 -3.48
C LEU A 120 -4.92 -7.60 -3.32
N ILE A 121 -4.83 -6.28 -3.40
CA ILE A 121 -3.63 -5.52 -3.02
C ILE A 121 -3.98 -4.48 -1.96
N THR A 122 -3.33 -4.52 -0.81
CA THR A 122 -3.51 -3.55 0.27
C THR A 122 -2.24 -2.77 0.55
N CYS A 123 -2.38 -1.51 0.97
CA CYS A 123 -1.29 -0.71 1.52
C CYS A 123 -1.85 0.17 2.64
N VAL A 124 -2.05 -0.42 3.81
CA VAL A 124 -2.67 0.25 4.96
C VAL A 124 -1.62 1.12 5.65
N HIS A 125 -1.83 2.44 5.62
CA HIS A 125 -0.91 3.47 6.13
C HIS A 125 0.53 3.47 5.58
N GLY A 126 0.91 2.53 4.71
CA GLY A 126 2.26 2.43 4.14
C GLY A 126 2.65 3.65 3.32
N LEU A 127 1.71 4.21 2.55
CA LEU A 127 1.96 5.38 1.70
C LEU A 127 2.40 6.64 2.46
N HIS A 128 2.24 6.70 3.79
CA HIS A 128 2.75 7.81 4.59
C HIS A 128 4.28 7.88 4.65
N TYR A 129 4.98 6.78 4.35
CA TYR A 129 6.44 6.67 4.46
C TYR A 129 7.13 6.38 3.14
N ILE A 130 6.35 6.21 2.07
CA ILE A 130 6.87 6.01 0.72
C ILE A 130 7.25 7.36 0.12
N GLY A 131 8.43 7.40 -0.50
CA GLY A 131 8.90 8.53 -1.29
C GLY A 131 8.06 8.74 -2.54
N ASP A 132 8.21 7.90 -3.55
CA ASP A 132 7.38 7.95 -4.76
C ASP A 132 6.01 7.27 -4.58
N LYS A 133 5.09 7.98 -3.91
CA LYS A 133 3.71 7.49 -3.68
C LYS A 133 2.96 7.24 -5.00
N LEU A 134 3.08 8.12 -5.99
CA LEU A 134 2.37 7.97 -7.27
C LEU A 134 2.93 6.79 -8.06
N GLY A 135 4.26 6.64 -8.12
CA GLY A 135 4.90 5.50 -8.76
C GLY A 135 4.48 4.18 -8.13
N LEU A 136 4.47 4.09 -6.78
CA LEU A 136 4.02 2.88 -6.10
C LEU A 136 2.54 2.59 -6.38
N ILE A 137 1.66 3.59 -6.35
CA ILE A 137 0.23 3.42 -6.69
C ILE A 137 0.09 2.88 -8.11
N ALA A 138 0.77 3.48 -9.10
CA ALA A 138 0.71 3.06 -10.50
C ALA A 138 1.15 1.60 -10.67
N ARG A 139 2.27 1.20 -10.04
CA ARG A 139 2.74 -0.18 -10.04
C ARG A 139 1.75 -1.12 -9.38
N ALA A 140 1.29 -0.80 -8.17
CA ALA A 140 0.37 -1.63 -7.41
C ALA A 140 -0.92 -1.94 -8.19
N VAL A 141 -1.56 -0.93 -8.81
CA VAL A 141 -2.80 -1.17 -9.57
C VAL A 141 -2.56 -1.92 -10.89
N SER A 142 -1.34 -1.91 -11.43
CA SER A 142 -0.98 -2.73 -12.61
C SER A 142 -0.82 -4.21 -12.27
N TRP A 143 -0.51 -4.53 -11.01
CA TRP A 143 -0.37 -5.91 -10.52
C TRP A 143 -1.70 -6.55 -10.12
N LEU A 144 -2.83 -5.83 -10.23
CA LEU A 144 -4.13 -6.44 -9.99
C LEU A 144 -4.48 -7.44 -11.09
N SER A 145 -5.25 -8.47 -10.74
CA SER A 145 -6.02 -9.24 -11.72
C SER A 145 -7.15 -8.39 -12.31
N ASP A 146 -7.80 -8.86 -13.38
CA ASP A 146 -8.90 -8.16 -14.03
C ASP A 146 -10.07 -7.85 -13.09
N ASP A 147 -10.38 -8.76 -12.16
CA ASP A 147 -11.40 -8.58 -11.12
C ASP A 147 -10.82 -8.14 -9.76
N GLY A 148 -9.55 -7.76 -9.74
CA GLY A 148 -8.82 -7.47 -8.51
C GLY A 148 -9.27 -6.17 -7.83
N PHE A 149 -8.94 -6.05 -6.55
CA PHE A 149 -9.21 -4.85 -5.76
C PHE A 149 -7.95 -4.31 -5.10
N PHE A 150 -7.73 -3.01 -5.23
CA PHE A 150 -6.69 -2.28 -4.49
C PHE A 150 -7.31 -1.34 -3.48
N ALA A 151 -6.72 -1.28 -2.28
CA ALA A 151 -7.09 -0.32 -1.25
C ALA A 151 -5.87 0.18 -0.46
N ALA A 152 -5.74 1.50 -0.33
CA ALA A 152 -4.66 2.12 0.42
C ALA A 152 -5.10 3.40 1.12
N ASN A 153 -4.52 3.66 2.28
CA ASN A 153 -4.66 4.96 2.93
C ASN A 153 -3.77 5.99 2.21
N LEU A 154 -4.33 7.16 1.90
CA LEU A 154 -3.62 8.22 1.20
C LEU A 154 -3.97 9.59 1.77
N ASP A 155 -2.98 10.30 2.31
CA ASP A 155 -3.15 11.70 2.70
C ASP A 155 -2.65 12.64 1.61
N LEU A 156 -3.59 13.33 0.97
CA LEU A 156 -3.31 14.30 -0.10
C LEU A 156 -2.52 15.53 0.37
N ARG A 157 -2.39 15.74 1.69
CA ARG A 157 -1.51 16.80 2.23
C ARG A 157 -0.04 16.44 2.12
N ASN A 158 0.29 15.16 1.92
CA ASN A 158 1.67 14.70 1.77
C ASN A 158 2.19 14.79 0.33
N PHE A 159 1.61 15.68 -0.47
CA PHE A 159 2.01 15.92 -1.86
C PHE A 159 2.39 17.38 -2.02
N GLU A 160 3.58 17.59 -2.56
CA GLU A 160 4.07 18.89 -2.97
C GLU A 160 4.28 18.88 -4.48
N ILE A 161 3.74 19.89 -5.17
CA ILE A 161 3.93 20.07 -6.62
C ILE A 161 4.61 21.40 -6.84
N THR A 162 5.75 21.38 -7.52
CA THR A 162 6.53 22.57 -7.84
C THR A 162 5.65 23.63 -8.53
N GLY A 163 5.59 24.82 -7.94
CA GLY A 163 4.80 25.95 -8.44
C GLY A 163 3.28 25.90 -8.13
N SER A 164 2.82 24.97 -7.29
CA SER A 164 1.40 24.81 -6.98
C SER A 164 1.08 24.94 -5.49
N ASN A 165 0.12 25.82 -5.18
CA ASN A 165 -0.47 25.94 -3.83
C ASN A 165 -1.68 24.99 -3.61
N SER A 166 -1.91 24.05 -4.53
CA SER A 166 -3.11 23.20 -4.52
C SER A 166 -2.80 21.74 -4.89
N ALA A 167 -1.60 21.27 -4.54
CA ALA A 167 -1.08 19.96 -4.91
C ALA A 167 -2.08 18.82 -4.65
N GLY A 168 -2.61 18.71 -3.42
CA GLY A 168 -3.58 17.67 -3.09
C GLY A 168 -4.84 17.67 -3.97
N ARG A 169 -5.35 18.84 -4.39
CA ARG A 169 -6.51 18.93 -5.31
C ARG A 169 -6.13 18.44 -6.72
N GLN A 170 -4.94 18.77 -7.19
CA GLN A 170 -4.45 18.33 -8.49
C GLN A 170 -4.23 16.82 -8.52
N ILE A 171 -3.64 16.26 -7.47
CA ILE A 171 -3.48 14.81 -7.30
C ILE A 171 -4.85 14.10 -7.26
N ALA A 172 -5.83 14.61 -6.50
CA ALA A 172 -7.16 14.03 -6.49
C ALA A 172 -7.82 14.00 -7.89
N LYS A 173 -7.65 15.07 -8.67
CA LYS A 173 -8.15 15.15 -10.05
C LYS A 173 -7.44 14.15 -10.95
N GLU A 174 -6.12 13.99 -10.78
CA GLU A 174 -5.32 13.06 -11.57
C GLU A 174 -5.66 11.59 -11.25
N LEU A 175 -5.84 11.24 -9.97
CA LEU A 175 -6.29 9.91 -9.56
C LEU A 175 -7.64 9.56 -10.21
N LYS A 176 -8.58 10.51 -10.16
CA LYS A 176 -9.89 10.35 -10.81
C LYS A 176 -9.77 10.19 -12.33
N ARG A 177 -8.89 10.96 -13.00
CA ARG A 177 -8.68 10.86 -14.46
C ARG A 177 -8.19 9.46 -14.86
N ASN A 178 -7.40 8.84 -14.00
CA ASN A 178 -6.87 7.49 -14.21
C ASN A 178 -7.81 6.37 -13.71
N GLY A 179 -9.05 6.72 -13.33
CA GLY A 179 -10.06 5.74 -12.94
C GLY A 179 -9.91 5.18 -11.52
N LEU A 180 -9.13 5.84 -10.65
CA LEU A 180 -9.07 5.53 -9.23
C LEU A 180 -10.11 6.33 -8.45
N VAL A 181 -10.60 5.76 -7.36
CA VAL A 181 -11.60 6.37 -6.49
C VAL A 181 -10.95 6.81 -5.19
N TYR A 182 -11.10 8.08 -4.83
CA TYR A 182 -10.57 8.61 -3.59
C TYR A 182 -11.69 9.16 -2.70
N ASP A 183 -11.82 8.61 -1.49
CA ASP A 183 -12.71 9.09 -0.44
C ASP A 183 -11.97 10.06 0.46
N LEU A 184 -12.26 11.36 0.31
CA LEU A 184 -11.62 12.43 1.06
C LEU A 184 -11.88 12.35 2.57
N ARG A 185 -13.05 11.87 3.00
CA ARG A 185 -13.40 11.80 4.43
C ARG A 185 -12.60 10.68 5.10
N ARG A 186 -12.43 9.57 4.39
CA ARG A 186 -11.74 8.38 4.90
C ARG A 186 -10.24 8.35 4.58
N LYS A 187 -9.76 9.25 3.71
CA LYS A 187 -8.39 9.23 3.19
C LYS A 187 -8.06 7.88 2.55
N LEU A 188 -9.01 7.34 1.79
CA LEU A 188 -8.95 6.00 1.23
C LEU A 188 -8.94 6.08 -0.29
N LEU A 189 -7.92 5.49 -0.91
CA LEU A 189 -7.78 5.30 -2.34
C LEU A 189 -8.14 3.85 -2.67
N THR A 190 -8.98 3.65 -3.69
CA THR A 190 -9.33 2.32 -4.19
C THR A 190 -9.29 2.22 -5.71
N CYS A 191 -9.08 1.00 -6.20
CA CYS A 191 -9.13 0.67 -7.62
C CYS A 191 -9.73 -0.73 -7.81
N ARG A 192 -10.48 -0.91 -8.90
CA ARG A 192 -10.98 -2.21 -9.36
C ARG A 192 -10.38 -2.55 -10.73
N GLY A 193 -9.94 -3.79 -10.83
CA GLY A 193 -9.26 -4.35 -11.99
C GLY A 193 -7.88 -3.75 -12.24
N SER A 194 -7.09 -4.47 -13.03
CA SER A 194 -5.79 -4.01 -13.50
C SER A 194 -5.89 -2.68 -14.22
N LYS A 195 -4.96 -1.76 -13.93
CA LYS A 195 -4.83 -0.49 -14.63
C LYS A 195 -3.37 -0.17 -14.89
N ASN A 196 -3.08 0.20 -16.14
CA ASN A 196 -1.82 0.88 -16.48
C ASN A 196 -2.04 2.38 -16.33
N VAL A 197 -1.39 2.99 -15.34
CA VAL A 197 -1.57 4.39 -14.97
C VAL A 197 -0.30 5.15 -15.26
N GLU A 198 -0.44 6.25 -16.01
CA GLU A 198 0.65 7.20 -16.26
C GLU A 198 0.27 8.56 -15.67
N PHE A 199 0.91 8.90 -14.56
CA PHE A 199 0.74 10.19 -13.91
C PHE A 199 1.58 11.26 -14.63
N ARG A 200 1.01 12.45 -14.86
CA ARG A 200 1.71 13.57 -15.50
C ARG A 200 2.64 14.33 -14.55
N TYR A 201 3.33 13.61 -13.71
CA TYR A 201 4.22 14.15 -12.69
C TYR A 201 5.51 13.37 -12.66
N GLN A 202 6.62 14.07 -12.54
CA GLN A 202 7.91 13.45 -12.28
C GLN A 202 8.26 13.64 -10.81
N TYR A 203 8.59 12.53 -10.15
CA TYR A 203 9.04 12.52 -8.77
C TYR A 203 10.44 13.15 -8.65
N GLU A 204 10.60 14.09 -7.72
CA GLU A 204 11.85 14.84 -7.49
C GLU A 204 12.58 14.41 -6.21
N GLY A 205 11.95 13.54 -5.41
CA GLY A 205 12.43 13.13 -4.09
C GLY A 205 11.43 13.44 -2.98
N ALA A 206 11.85 13.19 -1.75
CA ALA A 206 10.98 13.24 -0.59
C ALA A 206 11.54 14.10 0.54
N ASP A 207 10.64 14.55 1.40
CA ASP A 207 10.95 15.24 2.64
C ASP A 207 10.42 14.46 3.84
N ASP A 208 11.34 14.02 4.71
CA ASP A 208 10.99 13.33 5.94
C ASP A 208 10.71 14.29 7.12
N GLN A 209 10.76 15.61 6.90
CA GLN A 209 10.47 16.63 7.91
C GLN A 209 9.06 17.22 7.78
N ALA A 210 8.17 16.56 7.02
CA ALA A 210 6.80 16.99 6.77
C ALA A 210 5.94 17.15 8.05
N GLY A 211 6.37 16.55 9.16
CA GLY A 211 5.62 16.52 10.41
C GLY A 211 4.54 15.42 10.42
N PRO A 212 3.55 15.52 11.32
CA PRO A 212 2.60 14.45 11.54
C PRO A 212 1.52 14.36 10.45
N ASN A 213 1.16 13.13 10.07
CA ASN A 213 -0.02 12.83 9.26
C ASN A 213 -1.33 12.92 10.08
N TYR A 214 -2.46 12.51 9.49
CA TYR A 214 -3.76 12.53 10.16
C TYR A 214 -3.90 11.54 11.33
N THR A 215 -2.99 10.59 11.50
CA THR A 215 -2.94 9.68 12.67
C THR A 215 -2.07 10.24 13.79
N GLY A 216 -1.39 11.37 13.56
CA GLY A 216 -0.47 12.00 14.52
C GLY A 216 0.96 11.46 14.46
N GLN A 217 1.26 10.52 13.57
CA GLN A 217 2.60 9.96 13.40
C GLN A 217 3.39 10.75 12.35
N PRO A 218 4.73 10.83 12.45
CA PRO A 218 5.57 11.42 11.41
C PRO A 218 5.27 10.80 10.04
N ALA A 219 5.39 11.60 8.99
CA ALA A 219 5.16 11.17 7.61
C ALA A 219 6.14 11.87 6.66
N VAL A 220 6.08 11.45 5.40
CA VAL A 220 6.94 11.93 4.33
C VAL A 220 6.12 12.71 3.31
N ASN A 221 6.57 13.90 2.94
CA ASN A 221 6.03 14.61 1.77
C ASN A 221 6.73 14.14 0.50
N SER A 222 5.95 13.81 -0.52
CA SER A 222 6.46 13.48 -1.84
C SER A 222 6.46 14.73 -2.71
N HIS A 223 7.61 15.08 -3.28
CA HIS A 223 7.76 16.23 -4.15
C HIS A 223 7.74 15.81 -5.61
N TYR A 224 6.95 16.53 -6.40
CA TYR A 224 6.83 16.30 -7.83
C TYR A 224 6.91 17.61 -8.62
N ARG A 225 7.37 17.51 -9.85
CA ARG A 225 7.15 18.53 -10.88
C ARG A 225 6.16 18.04 -11.93
N PRO A 226 5.36 18.91 -12.55
CA PRO A 226 4.61 18.55 -13.75
C PRO A 226 5.56 17.97 -14.79
N ALA A 227 5.17 16.85 -15.42
CA ALA A 227 5.90 16.36 -16.58
C ALA A 227 5.66 17.35 -17.74
N ASP A 228 6.73 17.77 -18.41
CA ASP A 228 6.61 18.58 -19.62
C ASP A 228 5.72 17.85 -20.63
N SER A 229 4.77 18.57 -21.23
CA SER A 229 3.89 18.00 -22.23
C SER A 229 4.74 17.61 -23.43
N ILE A 230 4.78 16.32 -23.77
CA ILE A 230 5.21 15.87 -25.10
C ILE A 230 4.11 16.25 -26.10
#